data_AF-A0A6L8A351-F1
#
_entry.id   AF-A0A6L8A351-F1
#
_cell.length_a   1.000
_cell.length_b   1.000
_cell.length_c   1.000
_cell.angle_alpha   90.00
_cell.angle_beta   90.00
_cell.angle_gamma   90.00
#
_symmetry.space_group_name_H-M   'P 1'
#
loop_
_entity.id
_entity.type
_entity.pdbx_description
1 polymer ?
#
loop_
_entity_poly.entity_id
_entity_poly.type
_entity_poly.pdbx_seq_one_letter_code
_entity_poly.pdbx_strand_id
1 'polypeptide(L)'
;MAYRMGSATELIANWYSTRGGRVGVAVVRNPTGKDLYSRLRARLAGQRVQSYTNERKNENEIDLLAPGITILNVNSIKGQEFDTVFVMEIGVLLRRASEVNNRKMYMLCARARDNLFLMHEGDHLLAALLERLPGADILERP
;
A
#
# COMPACT_ATOMS: atom_id res chain seq x y z
N MET A 1 8.87 -3.07 -6.87
CA MET A 1 10.11 -2.40 -6.40
C MET A 1 10.54 -3.01 -5.08
N ALA A 2 11.82 -3.34 -4.97
CA ALA A 2 12.50 -3.74 -3.74
C ALA A 2 12.60 -2.56 -2.78
N TYR A 3 12.17 -2.71 -1.52
CA TYR A 3 12.34 -1.69 -0.50
C TYR A 3 13.01 -2.23 0.76
N ARG A 4 13.85 -1.37 1.36
CA ARG A 4 14.13 -1.37 2.80
C ARG A 4 13.20 -0.34 3.41
N MET A 5 12.77 -0.49 4.66
CA MET A 5 11.71 0.39 5.21
C MET A 5 11.97 1.89 5.01
N GLY A 6 13.25 2.30 5.08
CA GLY A 6 13.68 3.66 4.75
C GLY A 6 13.36 4.07 3.30
N SER A 7 13.70 3.24 2.31
CA SER A 7 13.45 3.56 0.90
C SER A 7 11.97 3.54 0.52
N ALA A 8 11.14 2.68 1.12
CA ALA A 8 9.69 2.76 0.94
C ALA A 8 9.13 4.06 1.51
N THR A 9 9.58 4.45 2.71
CA THR A 9 9.16 5.73 3.32
C THR A 9 9.52 6.89 2.41
N GLU A 10 10.75 6.91 1.88
CA GLU A 10 11.20 7.96 0.96
C GLU A 10 10.39 8.01 -0.32
N LEU A 11 10.14 6.86 -0.95
CA LEU A 11 9.35 6.80 -2.17
C LEU A 11 7.93 7.35 -1.94
N ILE A 12 7.25 6.89 -0.89
CA ILE A 12 5.88 7.31 -0.58
C ILE A 12 5.85 8.81 -0.25
N ALA A 13 6.79 9.29 0.58
CA ALA A 13 6.86 10.69 0.95
C ALA A 13 7.14 11.58 -0.25
N ASN A 14 8.14 11.24 -1.06
CA ASN A 14 8.50 12.03 -2.24
C ASN A 14 7.37 12.03 -3.28
N TRP A 15 6.71 10.88 -3.50
CA TRP A 15 5.54 10.80 -4.37
C TRP A 15 4.43 11.75 -3.91
N TYR A 16 4.05 11.66 -2.63
CA TYR A 16 3.02 12.52 -2.06
C TYR A 16 3.39 14.00 -2.10
N SER A 17 4.63 14.36 -1.75
CA SER A 17 5.09 15.76 -1.83
C SER A 17 5.09 16.33 -3.24
N THR A 18 5.22 15.47 -4.26
CA THR A 18 5.26 15.88 -5.67
C THR A 18 3.88 15.92 -6.31
N ARG A 19 3.02 14.94 -6.00
CA ARG A 19 1.73 14.72 -6.67
C ARG A 19 0.51 15.07 -5.82
N GLY A 20 0.65 15.05 -4.49
CA GLY A 20 -0.46 15.22 -3.55
C GLY A 20 -1.49 14.11 -3.66
N GLY A 21 -2.76 14.46 -3.47
CA GLY A 21 -3.91 13.56 -3.60
C GLY A 21 -4.16 12.67 -2.39
N ARG A 22 -5.05 11.70 -2.57
CA ARG A 22 -5.41 10.69 -1.58
C ARG A 22 -4.55 9.46 -1.83
N VAL A 23 -3.61 9.20 -0.92
CA VAL A 23 -2.66 8.10 -1.02
C VAL A 23 -3.03 7.02 0.00
N GLY A 24 -3.35 5.83 -0.49
CA GLY A 24 -3.57 4.65 0.34
C GLY A 24 -2.28 3.84 0.46
N VAL A 25 -1.90 3.44 1.68
CA VAL A 25 -0.78 2.52 1.92
C VAL A 25 -1.31 1.28 2.61
N ALA A 26 -1.45 0.18 1.86
CA ALA A 26 -1.99 -1.07 2.37
C ALA A 26 -0.86 -1.95 2.92
N VAL A 27 -0.94 -2.33 4.20
CA VAL A 27 0.03 -3.20 4.87
C VAL A 27 -0.63 -4.50 5.33
N VAL A 28 0.12 -5.60 5.31
CA VAL A 28 -0.38 -6.88 5.82
C VAL A 28 -0.15 -6.95 7.33
N ARG A 29 1.03 -6.52 7.79
CA ARG A 29 1.44 -6.59 9.19
C ARG A 29 1.25 -5.24 9.89
N ASN A 30 0.57 -5.23 11.04
CA ASN A 30 0.40 -4.02 11.85
C ASN A 30 1.74 -3.36 12.27
N PRO A 31 2.80 -4.12 12.64
CA PRO A 31 4.11 -3.53 12.91
C PRO A 31 4.67 -2.72 11.73
N THR A 32 4.51 -3.21 10.50
CA THR A 32 4.93 -2.51 9.29
C THR A 32 4.18 -1.20 9.12
N GLY A 33 2.86 -1.19 9.36
CA GLY A 33 2.05 0.03 9.34
C GLY A 33 2.48 1.04 10.41
N LYS A 34 2.76 0.59 11.63
CA LYS A 34 3.22 1.46 12.75
C LYS A 34 4.57 2.10 12.47
N ASP A 35 5.52 1.36 11.90
CA ASP A 35 6.85 1.88 11.55
C ASP A 35 6.73 2.92 10.41
N LEU A 36 5.99 2.58 9.34
CA LEU A 36 5.72 3.52 8.24
C LEU A 36 5.05 4.80 8.73
N TYR A 37 4.03 4.68 9.60
CA TYR A 37 3.35 5.84 10.16
C TYR A 37 4.31 6.77 10.90
N SER A 38 5.14 6.22 11.78
CA SER A 38 6.07 6.99 12.59
C SER A 38 7.09 7.73 11.73
N ARG A 39 7.64 7.04 10.71
CA ARG A 39 8.61 7.63 9.78
C ARG A 39 8.00 8.68 8.86
N LEU A 40 6.82 8.42 8.30
CA LEU A 40 6.12 9.36 7.43
C LEU A 40 5.68 10.60 8.20
N ARG A 41 5.18 10.47 9.43
CA ARG A 41 4.85 11.61 10.29
C ARG A 41 6.05 12.48 10.60
N ALA A 42 7.20 11.87 10.90
CA ALA A 42 8.43 12.63 11.16
C ALA A 42 8.92 13.38 9.92
N ARG A 43 8.80 12.78 8.73
CA ARG A 43 9.29 13.37 7.48
C ARG A 43 8.34 14.40 6.86
N LEU A 44 7.04 14.19 6.98
CA LEU A 44 5.99 15.04 6.40
C LEU A 44 5.32 15.87 7.50
N ALA A 45 6.13 16.57 8.29
CA ALA A 45 5.63 17.44 9.36
C ALA A 45 4.63 18.46 8.80
N GLY A 46 3.46 18.57 9.45
CA GLY A 46 2.37 19.44 9.01
C GLY A 46 1.44 18.84 7.95
N GLN A 47 1.80 17.73 7.32
CA GLN A 47 0.91 17.04 6.37
C GLN A 47 0.03 15.99 7.06
N ARG A 48 -1.11 15.68 6.43
CA ARG A 48 -2.03 14.64 6.90
C ARG A 48 -1.44 13.25 6.61
N VAL A 49 -1.04 12.57 7.69
CA VAL A 49 -0.69 11.14 7.68
C VAL A 49 -1.48 10.47 8.78
N GLN A 50 -2.29 9.47 8.42
CA GLN A 50 -3.13 8.71 9.34
C GLN A 50 -2.83 7.21 9.22
N SER A 51 -3.10 6.46 10.28
CA SER A 51 -2.91 5.00 10.31
C SER A 51 -4.11 4.32 10.97
N TYR A 52 -4.71 3.38 10.25
CA TYR A 52 -5.79 2.53 10.72
C TYR A 52 -5.31 1.07 10.78
N THR A 53 -5.02 0.66 12.00
CA THR A 53 -4.80 -0.75 12.34
C THR A 53 -5.91 -1.13 13.31
N ASN A 54 -6.41 -2.36 13.27
CA ASN A 54 -7.51 -2.84 14.13
C ASN A 54 -7.34 -2.58 15.65
N GLU A 55 -6.12 -2.25 16.09
CA GLU A 55 -5.76 -1.88 17.46
C GLU A 55 -6.10 -0.42 17.84
N ARG A 56 -6.40 0.47 16.88
CA ARG A 56 -6.78 1.88 17.12
C ARG A 56 -8.18 2.15 16.59
N LYS A 57 -9.18 2.16 17.48
CA LYS A 57 -10.59 2.51 17.20
C LYS A 57 -10.78 4.02 17.06
N ASN A 58 -10.08 4.67 16.12
CA ASN A 58 -10.29 6.10 15.84
C ASN A 58 -11.22 6.29 14.62
N GLU A 59 -12.23 5.45 14.44
CA GLU A 59 -13.11 5.48 13.25
C GLU A 59 -13.82 6.83 13.04
N ASN A 60 -14.05 7.60 14.11
CA ASN A 60 -14.79 8.86 14.07
C ASN A 60 -13.92 10.11 13.74
N GLU A 61 -12.59 10.00 13.66
CA GLU A 61 -11.68 11.14 13.41
C GLU A 61 -11.05 11.11 12.00
N ILE A 62 -11.47 10.18 11.14
CA ILE A 62 -10.79 9.88 9.88
C ILE A 62 -11.51 10.56 8.73
N ASP A 63 -10.89 11.60 8.20
CA ASP A 63 -11.31 12.21 6.94
C ASP A 63 -10.66 11.50 5.74
N LEU A 64 -11.28 10.40 5.31
CA LEU A 64 -10.82 9.61 4.15
C LEU A 64 -11.01 10.33 2.81
N LEU A 65 -11.77 11.42 2.80
CA LEU A 65 -12.03 12.21 1.60
C LEU A 65 -11.01 13.34 1.43
N ALA A 66 -10.35 13.76 2.52
CA ALA A 66 -9.27 14.72 2.45
C ALA A 66 -8.00 14.16 1.78
N PRO A 67 -7.26 14.99 1.02
CA PRO A 67 -5.90 14.67 0.61
C PRO A 67 -5.00 14.30 1.78
N GLY A 68 -4.05 13.40 1.55
CA GLY A 68 -3.18 12.88 2.59
C GLY A 68 -2.83 11.42 2.40
N ILE A 69 -1.97 10.93 3.30
CA ILE A 69 -1.56 9.52 3.33
C ILE A 69 -2.37 8.79 4.40
N THR A 70 -3.04 7.71 3.99
CA THR A 70 -3.79 6.83 4.87
C THR A 70 -3.18 5.43 4.85
N ILE A 71 -2.59 5.01 5.97
CA ILE A 71 -2.00 3.68 6.13
C ILE A 71 -3.06 2.75 6.70
N LEU A 72 -3.31 1.61 6.05
CA LEU A 72 -4.41 0.72 6.37
C LEU A 72 -3.91 -0.72 6.41
N ASN A 73 -4.42 -1.53 7.34
CA ASN A 73 -4.28 -2.98 7.20
C ASN A 73 -5.10 -3.46 5.97
N VAL A 74 -4.59 -4.45 5.23
CA VAL A 74 -5.30 -5.04 4.08
C VAL A 74 -6.71 -5.57 4.41
N ASN A 75 -6.96 -5.94 5.67
CA ASN A 75 -8.29 -6.39 6.11
C ASN A 75 -9.27 -5.24 6.34
N SER A 76 -8.79 -3.99 6.36
CA SER A 76 -9.50 -2.80 6.78
C SER A 76 -9.75 -1.81 5.64
N ILE A 77 -9.23 -2.08 4.44
CA ILE A 77 -9.26 -1.18 3.28
C ILE A 77 -10.58 -1.23 2.47
N LYS A 78 -11.57 -2.00 2.93
CA LYS A 78 -12.81 -2.23 2.19
C LYS A 78 -13.59 -0.93 2.01
N GLY A 79 -14.05 -0.67 0.78
CA GLY A 79 -14.95 0.44 0.44
C GLY A 79 -14.28 1.81 0.27
N GLN A 80 -12.95 1.90 0.35
CA GLN A 80 -12.21 3.16 0.22
C GLN A 80 -11.35 3.16 -1.04
N GLU A 81 -11.44 4.21 -1.85
CA GLU A 81 -10.63 4.37 -3.06
C GLU A 81 -9.69 5.57 -2.94
N PHE A 82 -8.50 5.39 -3.50
CA PHE A 82 -7.40 6.34 -3.44
C PHE A 82 -6.93 6.67 -4.85
N ASP A 83 -6.40 7.87 -5.02
CA ASP A 83 -5.83 8.30 -6.30
C ASP A 83 -4.56 7.48 -6.58
N THR A 84 -3.78 7.23 -5.52
CA THR A 84 -2.61 6.34 -5.54
C THR A 84 -2.70 5.28 -4.43
N VAL A 85 -2.37 4.02 -4.73
CA VAL A 85 -2.23 2.96 -3.72
C VAL A 85 -0.83 2.35 -3.76
N PHE A 86 -0.20 2.26 -2.59
CA PHE A 86 0.97 1.43 -2.35
C PHE A 86 0.55 0.16 -1.62
N VAL A 87 0.69 -1.00 -2.26
CA VAL A 87 0.49 -2.30 -1.62
C VAL A 87 1.83 -2.80 -1.11
N MET A 88 1.98 -2.78 0.21
CA MET A 88 3.18 -3.23 0.90
C MET A 88 3.20 -4.74 1.04
N GLU A 89 4.40 -5.29 1.23
CA GLU A 89 4.60 -6.69 1.59
C GLU A 89 3.99 -7.69 0.59
N ILE A 90 4.00 -7.39 -0.71
CA ILE A 90 3.33 -8.21 -1.74
C ILE A 90 3.77 -9.69 -1.69
N GLY A 91 5.02 -9.94 -1.32
CA GLY A 91 5.54 -11.30 -1.16
C GLY A 91 4.79 -12.12 -0.10
N VAL A 92 4.21 -11.50 0.92
CA VAL A 92 3.36 -12.18 1.91
C VAL A 92 2.05 -12.65 1.26
N LEU A 93 1.43 -11.79 0.46
CA LEU A 93 0.18 -12.12 -0.25
C LEU A 93 0.41 -13.17 -1.34
N LEU A 94 1.54 -13.07 -2.05
CA LEU A 94 1.91 -13.99 -3.11
C LEU A 94 2.46 -15.32 -2.60
N ARG A 95 3.04 -15.42 -1.39
CA ARG A 95 3.65 -16.67 -0.90
C ARG A 95 2.68 -17.85 -0.83
N ARG A 96 1.40 -17.62 -0.51
CA ARG A 96 0.39 -18.68 -0.44
C ARG A 96 -0.67 -18.45 -1.51
N ALA A 97 -0.66 -19.30 -2.55
CA ALA A 97 -1.75 -19.37 -3.51
C ALA A 97 -3.01 -19.84 -2.77
N SER A 98 -3.94 -18.92 -2.57
CA SER A 98 -5.27 -19.22 -2.09
C SER A 98 -6.25 -18.27 -2.74
N GLU A 99 -7.48 -18.72 -2.96
CA GLU A 99 -8.55 -17.88 -3.49
C GLU A 99 -8.74 -16.62 -2.63
N VAL A 100 -8.58 -16.76 -1.30
CA VAL A 100 -8.62 -15.65 -0.35
C VAL A 100 -7.56 -14.60 -0.65
N ASN A 101 -6.31 -15.00 -0.87
CA ASN A 101 -5.22 -14.07 -1.18
C ASN A 101 -5.35 -13.46 -2.56
N ASN A 102 -5.82 -14.22 -3.56
CA ASN A 102 -6.09 -13.69 -4.89
C ASN A 102 -7.20 -12.64 -4.85
N ARG A 103 -8.29 -12.91 -4.12
CA ARG A 103 -9.37 -11.93 -3.90
C ARG A 103 -8.88 -10.70 -3.15
N LYS A 104 -7.99 -10.85 -2.16
CA LYS A 104 -7.35 -9.72 -1.47
C LYS A 104 -6.50 -8.89 -2.42
N MET A 105 -5.65 -9.52 -3.22
CA MET A 105 -4.83 -8.83 -4.22
C MET A 105 -5.69 -8.06 -5.22
N TYR A 106 -6.70 -8.71 -5.79
CA TYR A 106 -7.67 -8.05 -6.68
C TYR A 106 -8.32 -6.84 -6.01
N MET A 107 -8.86 -7.02 -4.81
CA MET A 107 -9.52 -5.96 -4.05
C MET A 107 -8.59 -4.78 -3.80
N LEU A 108 -7.34 -5.03 -3.36
CA LEU A 108 -6.31 -4.01 -3.11
C LEU A 108 -5.94 -3.24 -4.38
N CYS A 109 -5.69 -3.94 -5.47
CA CYS A 109 -5.31 -3.32 -6.74
C CYS A 109 -6.45 -2.44 -7.27
N ALA A 110 -7.70 -2.90 -7.14
CA ALA A 110 -8.89 -2.16 -7.55
C ALA A 110 -9.24 -0.96 -6.64
N ARG A 111 -8.42 -0.63 -5.62
CA ARG A 111 -8.58 0.60 -4.82
C ARG A 111 -7.81 1.78 -5.39
N ALA A 112 -6.86 1.55 -6.29
CA ALA A 112 -6.15 2.60 -7.00
C ALA A 112 -7.00 3.11 -8.17
N ARG A 113 -7.22 4.42 -8.22
CA ARG A 113 -7.86 5.07 -9.37
C ARG A 113 -6.87 5.34 -10.49
N ASP A 114 -5.72 5.93 -10.14
CA ASP A 114 -4.77 6.43 -11.13
C ASP A 114 -3.44 5.67 -11.08
N ASN A 115 -2.91 5.39 -9.89
CA ASN A 115 -1.58 4.82 -9.73
C ASN A 115 -1.54 3.68 -8.70
N LEU A 116 -0.95 2.55 -9.09
CA LEU A 116 -0.77 1.39 -8.23
C LEU A 116 0.72 1.02 -8.13
N PHE A 117 1.22 0.92 -6.91
CA PHE A 117 2.59 0.50 -6.61
C PHE A 117 2.58 -0.81 -5.83
N LEU A 118 3.21 -1.84 -6.39
CA LEU A 118 3.40 -3.14 -5.74
C LEU A 118 4.81 -3.21 -5.12
N MET A 119 4.87 -3.24 -3.79
CA MET A 119 6.10 -3.09 -3.00
C MET A 119 6.53 -4.41 -2.36
N HIS A 120 7.78 -4.80 -2.56
CA HIS A 120 8.38 -5.98 -1.96
C HIS A 120 9.54 -5.59 -1.05
N GLU A 121 9.63 -6.23 0.11
CA GLU A 121 10.73 -6.05 1.04
C GLU A 121 11.93 -6.91 0.63
N GLY A 122 13.12 -6.30 0.46
CA GLY A 122 14.34 -6.95 -0.03
C GLY A 122 14.62 -6.68 -1.51
N ASP A 123 15.84 -7.00 -1.96
CA ASP A 123 16.41 -6.51 -3.23
C ASP A 123 15.76 -7.12 -4.50
N HIS A 124 15.27 -8.36 -4.41
CA HIS A 124 14.63 -9.04 -5.53
C HIS A 124 13.45 -9.90 -5.04
N LEU A 125 12.36 -9.87 -5.80
CA LEU A 125 11.28 -10.84 -5.62
C LEU A 125 11.80 -12.21 -6.08
N LEU A 126 11.51 -13.27 -5.33
CA LEU A 126 11.85 -14.64 -5.73
C LEU A 126 11.25 -14.94 -7.11
N ALA A 127 11.99 -15.66 -7.97
CA ALA A 127 11.54 -16.00 -9.32
C ALA A 127 10.15 -16.67 -9.33
N ALA A 128 9.92 -17.63 -8.42
CA ALA A 128 8.62 -18.29 -8.25
C ALA A 128 7.47 -17.36 -7.85
N LEU A 129 7.75 -16.17 -7.30
CA LEU A 129 6.73 -15.16 -7.02
C LEU A 129 6.53 -14.21 -8.21
N LEU A 130 7.55 -14.01 -9.05
CA LEU A 130 7.45 -13.22 -10.29
C LEU A 130 6.56 -13.92 -11.30
N GLU A 131 6.68 -15.24 -11.44
CA GLU A 131 5.82 -16.07 -12.30
C GLU A 131 4.34 -16.00 -11.93
N ARG A 132 4.01 -15.49 -10.74
CA ARG A 132 2.63 -15.33 -10.26
C ARG A 132 2.06 -13.96 -10.53
N LEU A 133 2.88 -13.03 -11.01
CA LEU A 133 2.40 -11.77 -11.53
C LEU A 133 1.93 -11.97 -12.97
N PRO A 134 0.99 -11.15 -13.44
CA PRO A 134 0.62 -11.14 -14.85
C PRO A 134 1.85 -10.98 -15.74
N GLY A 135 1.86 -11.69 -16.87
CA GLY A 135 2.88 -11.51 -17.89
C GLY A 135 2.78 -10.13 -18.55
N ALA A 136 3.76 -9.80 -19.39
CA ALA A 136 3.79 -8.55 -20.14
C ALA A 136 2.60 -8.41 -21.10
N ASP A 137 1.98 -9.54 -21.47
CA ASP A 137 0.82 -9.68 -22.33
C ASP A 137 -0.46 -9.09 -21.74
N ILE A 138 -0.55 -8.86 -20.42
CA ILE A 138 -1.78 -8.31 -19.81
C ILE A 138 -2.10 -6.87 -20.26
N LEU A 139 -1.10 -6.15 -20.79
CA LEU A 139 -1.27 -4.79 -21.31
C LEU A 139 -1.46 -4.78 -22.83
N GLU A 140 -1.30 -5.92 -23.49
CA GLU A 140 -1.60 -6.07 -24.90
C GLU A 140 -3.13 -6.18 -25.03
N ARG A 141 -3.74 -5.21 -25.71
CA ARG A 141 -5.15 -5.32 -26.06
C ARG A 141 -5.29 -6.46 -27.08
N PRO A 142 -6.24 -7.40 -26.89
CA PRO A 142 -6.51 -8.45 -27.87
C PRO A 142 -6.96 -7.88 -29.22
#